data_AF-A0A1Q5UIZ3-F1
#
_entry.id   AF-A0A1Q5UIZ3-F1
#
_cell.length_a   1.000
_cell.length_b   1.000
_cell.length_c   1.000
_cell.angle_alpha   90.00
_cell.angle_beta   90.00
_cell.angle_gamma   90.00
#
_symmetry.space_group_name_H-M   'P 1'
#
loop_
_entity.id
_entity.type
_entity.pdbx_description
1 polymer ?
#
loop_
_entity_poly.entity_id
_entity_poly.type
_entity_poly.pdbx_seq_one_letter_code
_entity_poly.pdbx_strand_id
1 'polypeptide(L)'
;MKRTISEFTKVQRRAAILISGAFKSTSAAALNVELFITPMHLLMDQIIQETAIRIQTGAVWAQPDSLCCAPRSLQEHGSGYEGQVGASAVAPREGVFQRRYLGTSEESTVYVAELNGIEMAIANLSNRPEGRRPTKTVIFSDCQAAIQAVQNPKRSSG
;
A
#
# COMPACT_ATOMS: atom_id res chain seq x y z
N MET A 1 -16.69 -11.61 2.66
CA MET A 1 -16.09 -10.55 1.83
C MET A 1 -16.67 -10.46 0.41
N LYS A 2 -16.81 -11.56 -0.34
CA LYS A 2 -17.41 -11.49 -1.71
C LYS A 2 -18.79 -10.81 -1.75
N ARG A 3 -19.65 -11.07 -0.75
CA ARG A 3 -20.98 -10.45 -0.61
C ARG A 3 -20.92 -8.95 -0.34
N THR A 4 -20.00 -8.46 0.47
CA THR A 4 -19.87 -7.02 0.73
C THR A 4 -19.36 -6.29 -0.51
N ILE A 5 -18.37 -6.87 -1.20
CA ILE A 5 -17.85 -6.36 -2.48
C ILE A 5 -18.97 -6.27 -3.53
N SER A 6 -19.86 -7.27 -3.63
CA SER A 6 -20.96 -7.21 -4.59
C SER A 6 -21.95 -6.09 -4.29
N GLU A 7 -22.24 -5.81 -3.02
CA GLU A 7 -23.09 -4.69 -2.64
C GLU A 7 -22.45 -3.35 -2.99
N PHE A 8 -21.18 -3.14 -2.66
CA PHE A 8 -20.46 -1.94 -3.05
C PHE A 8 -20.36 -1.77 -4.57
N THR A 9 -20.17 -2.86 -5.31
CA THR A 9 -20.14 -2.83 -6.78
C THR A 9 -21.49 -2.40 -7.35
N LYS A 10 -22.62 -2.82 -6.75
CA LYS A 10 -23.96 -2.34 -7.15
C LYS A 10 -24.13 -0.85 -6.89
N VAL A 11 -23.65 -0.37 -5.74
CA VAL A 11 -23.68 1.07 -5.39
C VAL A 11 -22.85 1.88 -6.38
N GLN A 12 -21.60 1.47 -6.63
CA GLN A 12 -20.71 2.12 -7.60
C GLN A 12 -21.33 2.14 -9.01
N ARG A 13 -21.90 1.03 -9.47
CA ARG A 13 -22.60 0.96 -10.77
C ARG A 13 -23.76 1.93 -10.85
N ARG A 14 -24.59 2.01 -9.81
CA ARG A 14 -25.74 2.94 -9.78
C ARG A 14 -25.27 4.39 -9.84
N ALA A 15 -24.24 4.75 -9.07
CA ALA A 15 -23.66 6.09 -9.10
C ALA A 15 -23.06 6.41 -10.48
N ALA A 16 -22.29 5.48 -11.06
CA ALA A 16 -21.71 5.61 -12.39
C ALA A 16 -22.78 5.85 -13.47
N ILE A 17 -23.89 5.10 -13.44
CA ILE A 17 -25.05 5.29 -14.33
C ILE A 17 -25.65 6.69 -14.16
N LEU A 18 -25.86 7.13 -12.92
CA LEU A 18 -26.47 8.43 -12.64
C LEU A 18 -25.60 9.61 -13.12
N ILE A 19 -24.28 9.51 -12.93
CA ILE A 19 -23.34 10.59 -13.28
C ILE A 19 -23.11 10.64 -14.80
N SER A 20 -22.98 9.49 -15.44
CA SER A 20 -22.68 9.40 -16.88
C SER A 20 -23.92 9.47 -17.79
N GLY A 21 -25.13 9.30 -17.23
CA GLY A 21 -26.35 9.16 -18.00
C GLY A 21 -26.43 7.84 -18.80
N ALA A 22 -25.56 6.86 -18.53
CA ALA A 22 -25.54 5.59 -19.23
C ALA A 22 -26.83 4.77 -19.02
N PHE A 23 -27.14 3.87 -19.95
CA PHE A 23 -28.29 2.97 -19.81
C PHE A 23 -28.21 2.10 -18.55
N LYS A 24 -29.36 1.81 -17.93
CA LYS A 24 -29.44 0.91 -16.76
C LYS A 24 -28.87 -0.48 -17.04
N SER A 25 -28.96 -0.93 -18.30
CA SER A 25 -28.43 -2.20 -18.80
C SER A 25 -26.91 -2.21 -18.93
N THR A 26 -26.24 -1.04 -18.98
CA THR A 26 -24.78 -0.95 -19.17
C THR A 26 -24.03 -1.69 -18.08
N SER A 27 -23.10 -2.55 -18.48
CA SER A 27 -22.35 -3.40 -17.56
C SER A 27 -21.43 -2.57 -16.65
N ALA A 28 -21.21 -3.06 -15.42
CA ALA A 28 -20.29 -2.40 -14.48
C ALA A 28 -18.85 -2.33 -15.02
N ALA A 29 -18.41 -3.37 -15.73
CA ALA A 29 -17.08 -3.40 -16.33
C ALA A 29 -16.92 -2.32 -17.42
N ALA A 30 -17.92 -2.14 -18.27
CA ALA A 30 -17.90 -1.07 -19.28
C ALA A 30 -17.85 0.32 -18.65
N LEU A 31 -18.65 0.54 -17.60
CA LEU A 31 -18.64 1.82 -16.86
C LEU A 31 -17.30 2.09 -16.18
N ASN A 32 -16.67 1.07 -15.61
CA ASN A 32 -15.35 1.21 -14.98
C ASN A 32 -14.28 1.64 -15.98
N VAL A 33 -14.33 1.12 -17.21
CA VAL A 33 -13.40 1.50 -18.29
C VAL A 33 -13.71 2.92 -18.80
N GLU A 34 -14.97 3.17 -19.18
CA GLU A 34 -15.39 4.43 -19.81
C GLU A 34 -15.22 5.65 -18.87
N LEU A 35 -15.48 5.44 -17.58
CA LEU A 35 -15.42 6.50 -16.57
C LEU A 35 -14.09 6.52 -15.82
N PHE A 36 -13.12 5.69 -16.23
CA PHE A 36 -11.81 5.56 -15.59
C PHE A 36 -11.92 5.29 -14.07
N ILE A 37 -12.88 4.46 -13.66
CA ILE A 37 -13.14 4.13 -12.26
C ILE A 37 -12.57 2.74 -11.92
N THR A 38 -11.77 2.65 -10.86
CA THR A 38 -11.24 1.38 -10.36
C THR A 38 -12.36 0.46 -9.87
N PRO A 39 -12.41 -0.82 -10.30
CA PRO A 39 -13.37 -1.80 -9.79
C PRO A 39 -13.31 -1.95 -8.26
N MET A 40 -14.47 -1.95 -7.57
CA MET A 40 -14.52 -1.96 -6.09
C MET A 40 -13.64 -3.02 -5.40
N HIS A 41 -13.50 -4.21 -5.98
CA HIS A 41 -12.70 -5.26 -5.36
C HIS A 41 -11.20 -4.92 -5.34
N LEU A 42 -10.68 -4.28 -6.40
CA LEU A 42 -9.30 -3.82 -6.45
C LEU A 42 -9.09 -2.61 -5.54
N LEU A 43 -10.05 -1.67 -5.54
CA LEU A 43 -10.00 -0.51 -4.66
C LEU A 43 -9.98 -0.92 -3.19
N MET A 44 -10.85 -1.85 -2.79
CA MET A 44 -10.88 -2.36 -1.42
C MET A 44 -9.59 -3.08 -1.05
N ASP A 45 -9.03 -3.89 -1.95
CA ASP A 45 -7.75 -4.54 -1.71
C ASP A 45 -6.63 -3.51 -1.53
N GLN A 46 -6.57 -2.49 -2.38
CA GLN A 46 -5.60 -1.39 -2.28
C GLN A 46 -5.75 -0.61 -0.97
N ILE A 47 -6.98 -0.19 -0.60
CA ILE A 47 -7.25 0.51 0.66
C ILE A 47 -6.84 -0.35 1.85
N ILE A 48 -7.10 -1.66 1.82
CA ILE A 48 -6.68 -2.58 2.90
C ILE A 48 -5.15 -2.62 2.99
N GLN A 49 -4.44 -2.70 1.86
CA GLN A 49 -2.97 -2.69 1.86
C GLN A 49 -2.42 -1.38 2.42
N GLU A 50 -2.87 -0.24 1.88
CA GLU A 50 -2.43 1.09 2.29
C GLU A 50 -2.76 1.36 3.76
N THR A 51 -3.95 0.94 4.22
CA THR A 51 -4.36 1.09 5.62
C THR A 51 -3.54 0.18 6.53
N ALA A 52 -3.22 -1.05 6.12
CA ALA A 52 -2.36 -1.93 6.89
C ALA A 52 -0.93 -1.36 7.02
N ILE A 53 -0.39 -0.82 5.93
CA ILE A 53 0.89 -0.10 5.95
C ILE A 53 0.79 1.08 6.93
N ARG A 54 -0.23 1.94 6.80
CA ARG A 54 -0.44 3.11 7.66
C ARG A 54 -0.67 2.78 9.13
N ILE A 55 -1.38 1.71 9.49
CA ILE A 55 -1.54 1.31 10.89
C ILE A 55 -0.18 0.85 11.45
N GLN A 56 0.57 0.10 10.64
CA GLN A 56 1.85 -0.49 11.06
C GLN A 56 2.99 0.53 11.14
N THR A 57 3.02 1.53 10.25
CA THR A 57 3.98 2.65 10.30
C THR A 57 3.46 3.78 11.18
N GLY A 58 2.14 4.01 11.22
CA GLY A 58 1.48 5.12 11.90
C GLY A 58 1.45 5.03 13.42
N ALA A 59 1.69 3.89 14.08
CA ALA A 59 1.93 3.92 15.52
C ALA A 59 3.18 4.76 15.92
N VAL A 60 4.05 5.08 14.95
CA VAL A 60 5.18 6.00 15.11
C VAL A 60 4.88 7.42 14.58
N TRP A 61 3.84 7.60 13.74
CA TRP A 61 3.60 8.85 12.98
C TRP A 61 2.15 9.38 12.96
N ALA A 62 1.21 8.70 13.60
CA ALA A 62 -0.21 9.03 13.63
C ALA A 62 -0.65 9.27 15.07
N GLN A 63 -0.08 10.29 15.69
CA GLN A 63 -0.72 10.94 16.82
C GLN A 63 -1.44 12.16 16.25
N PRO A 64 -2.78 12.25 16.29
CA PRO A 64 -3.43 13.54 16.07
C PRO A 64 -2.90 14.50 17.12
N ASP A 65 -2.56 15.74 16.74
CA ASP A 65 -1.97 16.80 17.58
C ASP A 65 -2.76 17.14 18.86
N SER A 66 -3.88 16.46 19.13
CA SER A 66 -4.80 16.71 20.24
C SER A 66 -4.78 15.66 21.37
N LEU A 67 -3.90 14.64 21.35
CA LEU A 67 -3.83 13.61 22.42
C LEU A 67 -2.50 13.58 23.20
N CYS A 68 -1.88 14.73 23.42
CA CYS A 68 -0.75 14.86 24.34
C CYS A 68 -1.26 15.12 25.76
N CYS A 69 -1.50 14.06 26.56
CA CYS A 69 -1.53 14.20 28.02
C CYS A 69 -1.26 12.88 28.77
N ALA A 70 0.02 12.46 28.80
CA ALA A 70 0.75 11.77 29.89
C ALA A 70 0.16 10.46 30.52
N PRO A 71 0.82 9.85 31.54
CA PRO A 71 2.11 9.16 31.48
C PRO A 71 2.03 7.71 32.03
N ARG A 72 2.87 6.77 31.56
CA ARG A 72 3.75 5.92 32.41
C ARG A 72 4.35 4.69 31.71
N SER A 73 5.64 4.54 32.00
CA SER A 73 6.46 3.34 32.19
C SER A 73 6.74 2.42 31.01
N LEU A 74 8.04 2.39 30.67
CA LEU A 74 8.78 1.41 29.87
C LEU A 74 8.78 1.66 28.36
N GLN A 75 9.53 2.67 27.93
CA GLN A 75 10.04 2.76 26.57
C GLN A 75 11.45 3.34 26.62
N GLU A 76 12.43 2.49 26.92
CA GLU A 76 13.83 2.88 26.77
C GLU A 76 14.18 2.90 25.28
N HIS A 77 14.29 4.13 24.79
CA HIS A 77 15.02 4.62 23.63
C HIS A 77 14.57 4.19 22.23
N GLY A 78 13.72 5.03 21.67
CA GLY A 78 13.55 5.22 20.23
C GLY A 78 12.70 6.44 19.86
N SER A 79 12.78 7.50 20.67
CA SER A 79 12.20 8.81 20.34
C SER A 79 13.04 9.44 19.22
N GLY A 80 12.51 9.48 18.01
CA GLY A 80 13.19 10.06 16.85
C GLY A 80 12.19 10.72 15.91
N TYR A 81 11.73 11.90 16.30
CA TYR A 81 11.08 12.83 15.37
C TYR A 81 12.16 13.54 14.56
N GLU A 82 11.85 13.72 13.29
CA GLU A 82 12.61 14.39 12.21
C GLU A 82 13.93 13.76 11.79
N GLY A 83 13.85 13.03 10.68
CA GLY A 83 15.00 12.60 9.91
C GLY A 83 15.40 11.15 10.13
N GLN A 84 14.45 10.23 10.26
CA GLN A 84 14.71 8.80 10.21
C GLN A 84 13.98 8.17 9.02
N VAL A 85 14.67 7.29 8.32
CA VAL A 85 14.18 6.65 7.10
C VAL A 85 14.17 5.14 7.29
N GLY A 86 13.07 4.52 6.87
CA GLY A 86 12.88 3.07 7.01
C GLY A 86 11.93 2.54 5.95
N ALA A 87 12.13 1.29 5.59
CA ALA A 87 11.31 0.57 4.63
C ALA A 87 10.32 -0.36 5.34
N SER A 88 9.17 -0.60 4.70
CA SER A 88 8.18 -1.56 5.16
C SER A 88 7.62 -2.36 3.97
N ALA A 89 7.42 -3.66 4.16
CA ALA A 89 6.74 -4.53 3.21
C ALA A 89 5.66 -5.32 3.96
N VAL A 90 4.44 -5.27 3.43
CA VAL A 90 3.25 -5.82 4.08
C VAL A 90 2.50 -6.69 3.07
N ALA A 91 2.16 -7.92 3.47
CA ALA A 91 1.23 -8.79 2.75
C ALA A 91 0.18 -9.33 3.75
N PRO A 92 -0.91 -8.59 4.01
CA PRO A 92 -1.92 -8.89 5.03
C PRO A 92 -2.60 -10.23 4.80
N ARG A 93 -2.83 -10.62 3.54
CA ARG A 93 -3.43 -11.93 3.19
C ARG A 93 -2.55 -13.12 3.56
N GLU A 94 -1.26 -12.86 3.76
CA GLU A 94 -0.24 -13.87 4.03
C GLU A 94 0.29 -13.78 5.46
N GLY A 95 -0.19 -12.78 6.22
CA GLY A 95 0.31 -12.48 7.56
C GLY A 95 1.76 -12.00 7.58
N VAL A 96 2.30 -11.53 6.45
CA VAL A 96 3.69 -11.09 6.35
C VAL A 96 3.78 -9.59 6.64
N PHE A 97 4.65 -9.25 7.57
CA PHE A 97 4.95 -7.87 7.96
C PHE A 97 6.45 -7.76 8.18
N GLN A 98 7.12 -6.92 7.41
CA GLN A 98 8.56 -6.71 7.52
C GLN A 98 8.87 -5.22 7.52
N ARG A 99 9.78 -4.81 8.40
CA ARG A 99 10.28 -3.44 8.49
C ARG A 99 11.81 -3.47 8.53
N ARG A 100 12.44 -2.46 7.96
CA ARG A 100 13.89 -2.27 7.98
C ARG A 100 14.20 -0.81 8.26
N TYR A 101 15.03 -0.56 9.26
CA TYR A 101 15.58 0.77 9.50
C TYR A 101 16.73 1.01 8.51
N LEU A 102 16.77 2.20 7.89
CA LEU A 102 17.74 2.53 6.84
C LEU A 102 18.65 3.71 7.22
N GLY A 103 18.54 4.23 8.43
CA GLY A 103 19.33 5.36 8.89
C GLY A 103 18.52 6.64 8.98
N THR A 104 19.22 7.76 9.00
CA THR A 104 18.62 9.09 9.06
C THR A 104 18.18 9.61 7.68
N SER A 105 17.49 10.75 7.60
CA SER A 105 17.14 11.41 6.32
C SER A 105 18.36 11.99 5.60
N GLU A 106 19.49 12.12 6.29
CA GLU A 106 20.77 12.48 5.67
C GLU A 106 21.49 11.26 5.11
N GLU A 107 21.31 10.09 5.73
CA GLU A 107 21.95 8.83 5.32
C GLU A 107 21.16 8.07 4.26
N SER A 108 19.83 8.18 4.27
CA SER A 108 18.94 7.45 3.38
C SER A 108 17.77 8.32 2.96
N THR A 109 17.33 8.15 1.71
CA THR A 109 16.21 8.90 1.15
C THR A 109 14.93 8.08 1.16
N VAL A 110 13.78 8.74 1.06
CA VAL A 110 12.47 8.10 0.86
C VAL A 110 12.50 7.15 -0.35
N TYR A 111 13.22 7.52 -1.42
CA TYR A 111 13.42 6.66 -2.58
C TYR A 111 14.14 5.33 -2.25
N VAL A 112 15.21 5.37 -1.43
CA VAL A 112 15.93 4.17 -0.99
C VAL A 112 15.05 3.30 -0.09
N ALA A 113 14.23 3.91 0.77
CA ALA A 113 13.25 3.20 1.57
C ALA A 113 12.22 2.44 0.74
N GLU A 114 11.68 3.09 -0.29
CA GLU A 114 10.69 2.49 -1.19
C GLU A 114 11.29 1.32 -1.98
N LEU A 115 12.52 1.46 -2.50
CA LEU A 115 13.23 0.37 -3.15
C LEU A 115 13.49 -0.82 -2.21
N ASN A 116 13.90 -0.56 -0.97
CA ASN A 116 14.06 -1.61 0.04
C ASN A 116 12.72 -2.29 0.38
N GLY A 117 11.61 -1.54 0.36
CA GLY A 117 10.26 -2.10 0.50
C GLY A 117 9.93 -3.11 -0.59
N ILE A 118 10.23 -2.74 -1.85
CA ILE A 118 10.06 -3.63 -3.01
C ILE A 118 10.98 -4.86 -2.91
N GLU A 119 12.24 -4.66 -2.53
CA GLU A 119 13.20 -5.75 -2.33
C GLU A 119 12.70 -6.75 -1.28
N MET A 120 12.23 -6.26 -0.12
CA MET A 120 11.68 -7.11 0.93
C MET A 120 10.44 -7.88 0.45
N ALA A 121 9.57 -7.26 -0.35
CA ALA A 121 8.43 -7.95 -0.94
C ALA A 121 8.88 -9.09 -1.88
N ILE A 122 9.90 -8.87 -2.71
CA ILE A 122 10.46 -9.89 -3.62
C ILE A 122 11.18 -11.00 -2.86
N ALA A 123 11.94 -10.67 -1.82
CA ALA A 123 12.62 -11.65 -0.96
C ALA A 123 11.60 -12.58 -0.30
N ASN A 124 10.49 -12.03 0.20
CA ASN A 124 9.40 -12.82 0.78
C ASN A 124 8.72 -13.76 -0.23
N LEU A 125 8.65 -13.38 -1.52
CA LEU A 125 8.19 -14.28 -2.58
C LEU A 125 9.19 -15.39 -2.88
N SER A 126 10.48 -15.07 -2.94
CA SER A 126 11.55 -16.02 -3.29
C SER A 126 11.72 -17.09 -2.22
N ASN A 127 11.58 -16.70 -0.95
CA ASN A 127 11.67 -17.58 0.22
C ASN A 127 10.45 -18.51 0.40
N ARG A 128 9.44 -18.44 -0.48
CA ARG A 128 8.28 -19.33 -0.40
C ARG A 128 8.60 -20.76 -0.87
N PRO A 129 8.06 -21.78 -0.19
CA PRO A 129 8.12 -23.16 -0.66
C PRO A 129 7.46 -23.26 -2.05
N GLU A 130 8.04 -24.08 -2.94
CA GLU A 130 7.71 -24.12 -4.38
C GLU A 130 6.21 -24.29 -4.68
N GLY A 131 5.47 -25.02 -3.85
CA GLY A 131 4.02 -25.23 -4.00
C GLY A 131 3.14 -24.04 -3.60
N ARG A 132 3.71 -22.96 -3.06
CA ARG A 132 2.96 -21.77 -2.58
C ARG A 132 3.40 -20.47 -3.25
N ARG A 133 4.22 -20.57 -4.30
CA ARG A 133 4.67 -19.40 -5.07
C ARG A 133 3.52 -18.91 -5.95
N PRO A 134 3.06 -17.65 -5.80
CA PRO A 134 2.01 -17.10 -6.63
C PRO A 134 2.52 -16.94 -8.06
N THR A 135 1.70 -17.28 -9.06
CA THR A 135 2.00 -17.07 -10.49
C THR A 135 2.05 -15.58 -10.86
N LYS A 136 1.48 -14.73 -10.01
CA LYS A 136 1.45 -13.28 -10.16
C LYS A 136 1.46 -12.62 -8.79
N THR A 137 2.38 -11.69 -8.56
CA THR A 137 2.39 -10.81 -7.39
C THR A 137 2.19 -9.37 -7.82
N VAL A 138 1.42 -8.63 -7.03
CA VAL A 138 1.20 -7.18 -7.21
C VAL A 138 1.78 -6.50 -5.98
N ILE A 139 2.74 -5.61 -6.18
CA ILE A 139 3.33 -4.77 -5.14
C ILE A 139 2.78 -3.36 -5.35
N PHE A 140 2.23 -2.76 -4.29
CA PHE A 140 1.76 -1.39 -4.29
C PHE A 140 2.84 -0.51 -3.65
N SER A 141 3.27 0.53 -4.37
CA SER A 141 4.13 1.60 -3.87
C SER A 141 3.52 2.91 -4.37
N ASP A 142 3.55 3.95 -3.55
CA ASP A 142 3.10 5.30 -3.90
C ASP A 142 4.25 6.16 -4.46
N CYS A 143 5.47 5.63 -4.49
CA CYS A 143 6.65 6.32 -4.99
C CYS A 143 6.84 6.11 -6.50
N GLN A 144 6.44 7.11 -7.29
CA GLN A 144 6.59 7.12 -8.75
C GLN A 144 8.05 6.87 -9.19
N ALA A 145 9.04 7.42 -8.48
CA ALA A 145 10.46 7.23 -8.79
C ALA A 145 10.90 5.77 -8.59
N ALA A 146 10.45 5.12 -7.51
CA ALA A 146 10.75 3.71 -7.25
C ALA A 146 10.13 2.79 -8.30
N ILE A 147 8.87 3.06 -8.71
CA ILE A 147 8.21 2.35 -9.80
C ILE A 147 9.00 2.49 -11.11
N GLN A 148 9.42 3.72 -11.46
CA GLN A 148 10.18 3.97 -12.68
C GLN A 148 11.53 3.27 -12.70
N ALA A 149 12.23 3.23 -11.57
CA ALA A 149 13.51 2.55 -11.42
C ALA A 149 13.38 1.02 -11.61
N VAL A 150 12.32 0.41 -11.06
CA VAL A 150 12.05 -1.03 -11.23
C VAL A 150 11.58 -1.36 -12.65
N GLN A 151 10.81 -0.46 -13.29
CA GLN A 151 10.40 -0.64 -14.69
C GLN A 151 11.59 -0.57 -15.68
N ASN A 152 12.62 0.22 -15.35
CA ASN A 152 13.80 0.41 -16.19
C ASN A 152 15.09 0.08 -15.42
N PRO A 153 15.38 -1.21 -15.13
CA PRO A 153 16.45 -1.64 -14.21
C PRO A 153 17.90 -1.39 -14.70
N LYS A 154 18.11 -0.50 -15.68
CA LYS A 154 19.41 -0.23 -16.33
C LYS A 154 19.73 1.24 -16.63
N ARG A 155 18.88 2.21 -16.25
CA ARG A 155 19.29 3.63 -16.28
C ARG A 155 19.71 4.04 -14.88
N SER A 156 21.00 4.32 -14.70
CA SER A 156 21.51 5.00 -13.53
C SER A 156 20.76 6.33 -13.38
N SER A 157 20.12 6.53 -12.23
CA SER A 157 19.63 7.84 -11.80
C SER A 157 20.83 8.76 -11.62
N GLY A 158 21.06 9.63 -12.60
CA GLY A 158 21.90 10.82 -12.47
C GLY A 158 21.07 12.01 -12.05
#